data_AF-A0A9P8F9A6-F1
#
_entry.id   AF-A0A9P8F9A6-F1
#
_cell.length_a   1.000
_cell.length_b   1.000
_cell.length_c   1.000
_cell.angle_alpha   90.00
_cell.angle_beta   90.00
_cell.angle_gamma   90.00
#
_symmetry.space_group_name_H-M   'P 1'
#
loop_
_entity.id
_entity.type
_entity.pdbx_description
1 polymer ?
#
loop_
_entity_poly.entity_id
_entity_poly.type
_entity_poly.pdbx_seq_one_letter_code
_entity_poly.pdbx_strand_id
1 'polypeptide(L)'
;MSANMISGSFDDSLFTIHPRQTHSHTGLSINEEDGDHSAWKKHSRLRIDGLNIDHLNRGVEGPFSWIHEGNVDIVADIMFPADQDGSIAKVMSDFYDRMEATVAHNYLHTTHQHDTSDHHDEREIREENEEDKRFIVMDLRVHLNDVRAAVPIFTRDLSYVNNALIRPIVAYINSKRTFIPINCRVVKRVSEFDGSWTVFDSGLLDDLSRETYEAFARDIVDDGARTRRLKKVGLWTIQLAAQALFIGLAGQLV
;
A
#
# COMPACT_ATOMS: atom_id res chain seq x y z
N MET A 1 -25.82 19.93 -4.23
CA MET A 1 -25.10 20.12 -2.95
C MET A 1 -23.64 20.38 -3.27
N SER A 2 -23.03 21.43 -2.71
CA SER A 2 -21.67 21.89 -3.04
C SER A 2 -20.73 21.86 -1.82
N ALA A 3 -20.81 20.80 -1.02
CA ALA A 3 -19.99 20.67 0.19
C ALA A 3 -18.55 20.27 -0.16
N ASN A 4 -17.57 21.03 0.31
CA ASN A 4 -16.14 20.74 0.15
C ASN A 4 -15.58 19.90 1.30
N MET A 5 -16.27 19.77 2.42
CA MET A 5 -15.84 18.98 3.55
C MET A 5 -17.03 18.20 4.10
N ILE A 6 -16.78 16.94 4.42
CA ILE A 6 -17.75 16.05 5.06
C ILE A 6 -17.03 15.43 6.26
N SER A 7 -17.68 15.42 7.41
CA SER A 7 -17.22 14.70 8.59
C SER A 7 -18.39 13.99 9.24
N GLY A 8 -18.10 12.88 9.90
CA GLY A 8 -19.10 12.09 10.60
C GLY A 8 -18.46 10.99 11.42
N SER A 9 -19.32 10.14 11.97
CA SER A 9 -18.92 8.94 12.71
C SER A 9 -19.71 7.75 12.20
N PHE A 10 -19.06 6.61 12.11
CA PHE A 10 -19.66 5.33 11.80
C PHE A 10 -19.06 4.28 12.74
N ASP A 11 -19.92 3.59 13.50
CA ASP A 11 -19.49 2.54 14.45
C ASP A 11 -18.32 2.97 15.35
N ASP A 12 -18.52 4.08 16.07
CA ASP A 12 -17.53 4.74 16.93
C ASP A 12 -16.20 5.14 16.26
N SER A 13 -16.14 5.03 14.93
CA SER A 13 -14.99 5.42 14.10
C SER A 13 -15.27 6.77 13.46
N LEU A 14 -14.31 7.69 13.52
CA LEU A 14 -14.45 9.02 12.93
C LEU A 14 -14.04 8.97 11.47
N PHE A 15 -14.79 9.64 10.58
CA PHE A 15 -14.36 9.82 9.21
C PHE A 15 -14.43 11.28 8.77
N THR A 16 -13.51 11.67 7.87
CA THR A 16 -13.51 12.98 7.23
C THR A 16 -13.13 12.85 5.76
N ILE A 17 -13.78 13.64 4.92
CA ILE A 17 -13.49 13.77 3.49
C ILE A 17 -13.30 15.25 3.20
N HIS A 18 -12.15 15.61 2.64
CA HIS A 18 -11.82 16.98 2.28
C HIS A 18 -10.84 17.01 1.10
N PRO A 19 -10.80 18.08 0.29
CA PRO A 19 -9.72 18.29 -0.66
C PRO A 19 -8.37 18.21 0.03
N ARG A 20 -7.42 17.50 -0.58
CA ARG A 20 -6.05 17.43 -0.06
C ARG A 20 -5.45 18.83 -0.12
N GLN A 21 -5.15 19.41 1.04
CA GLN A 21 -4.42 20.69 1.10
C GLN A 21 -2.93 20.38 0.90
N THR A 22 -2.40 20.73 -0.27
CA THR A 22 -0.96 20.75 -0.52
C THR A 22 -0.39 22.03 0.09
N HIS A 23 0.11 21.97 1.33
CA HIS A 23 1.03 23.01 1.77
C HIS A 23 2.31 22.86 0.93
N SER A 24 2.69 23.92 0.23
CA SER A 24 3.84 24.01 -0.69
C SER A 24 5.21 23.92 0.01
N HIS A 25 5.34 23.09 1.04
CA HIS A 25 6.60 22.89 1.74
C HIS A 25 6.91 21.39 1.91
N THR A 26 7.96 20.99 1.18
CA THR A 26 8.74 19.73 1.28
C THR A 26 8.12 18.43 0.76
N GLY A 27 8.65 18.00 -0.39
CA GLY A 27 8.85 16.58 -0.72
C GLY A 27 7.96 16.04 -1.84
N LEU A 28 8.46 16.16 -3.08
CA LEU A 28 7.87 15.66 -4.33
C LEU A 28 6.64 16.45 -4.80
N SER A 29 6.91 17.59 -5.45
CA SER A 29 5.97 18.23 -6.36
C SER A 29 5.52 17.21 -7.40
N ILE A 30 4.28 16.74 -7.31
CA ILE A 30 3.56 16.31 -8.50
C ILE A 30 3.23 17.64 -9.19
N ASN A 31 4.10 18.02 -10.14
CA ASN A 31 4.09 19.22 -10.97
C ASN A 31 2.79 20.06 -10.91
N GLU A 32 2.80 21.13 -10.13
CA GLU A 32 1.94 22.30 -10.33
C GLU A 32 2.55 23.27 -11.37
N GLU A 33 3.64 22.87 -12.02
CA GLU A 33 4.24 23.57 -13.16
C GLU A 33 3.81 22.91 -14.49
N ASP A 34 2.54 23.03 -14.85
CA ASP A 34 2.18 23.21 -16.26
C ASP A 34 0.78 23.79 -16.37
N GLY A 35 0.70 24.96 -17.01
CA GLY A 35 -0.57 25.58 -17.37
C GLY A 35 -1.34 24.67 -18.33
N ASP A 36 -2.66 24.63 -18.16
CA ASP A 36 -3.66 24.08 -19.09
C ASP A 36 -3.81 22.54 -19.20
N HIS A 37 -2.89 21.72 -18.68
CA HIS A 37 -2.98 20.25 -18.80
C HIS A 37 -2.65 19.47 -17.52
N SER A 38 -3.29 19.80 -16.38
CA SER A 38 -3.27 18.89 -15.22
C SER A 38 -4.05 17.62 -15.55
N ALA A 39 -3.38 16.47 -15.50
CA ALA A 39 -4.01 15.15 -15.64
C ALA A 39 -5.08 14.92 -14.55
N TRP A 40 -4.95 15.59 -13.40
CA TRP A 40 -5.80 15.41 -12.23
C TRP A 40 -6.78 16.57 -12.07
N LYS A 41 -8.06 16.25 -11.93
CA LYS A 41 -9.13 17.21 -11.66
C LYS A 41 -9.17 17.64 -10.20
N LYS A 42 -8.98 16.66 -9.31
CA LYS A 42 -9.18 16.82 -7.87
C LYS A 42 -8.39 15.80 -7.11
N HIS A 43 -7.78 16.25 -6.02
CA HIS A 43 -7.21 15.40 -4.99
C HIS A 43 -8.11 15.47 -3.75
N SER A 44 -8.61 14.32 -3.30
CA SER A 44 -9.46 14.21 -2.12
C SER A 44 -8.79 13.34 -1.08
N ARG A 45 -8.73 13.79 0.16
CA ARG A 45 -8.29 13.00 1.31
C ARG A 45 -9.49 12.45 2.06
N LEU A 46 -9.57 11.14 2.14
CA LEU A 46 -10.43 10.41 3.07
C LEU A 46 -9.56 10.00 4.27
N ARG A 47 -10.04 10.30 5.47
CA ARG A 47 -9.45 9.80 6.72
C ARG A 47 -10.52 9.05 7.49
N ILE A 48 -10.16 7.89 8.02
CA ILE A 48 -10.96 7.09 8.93
C ILE A 48 -10.07 6.77 10.12
N ASP A 49 -10.51 7.08 11.33
CA ASP A 49 -9.77 6.84 12.57
C ASP A 49 -10.54 5.84 13.44
N GLY A 50 -9.85 4.82 13.93
CA GLY A 50 -10.38 3.84 14.88
C GLY A 50 -11.32 2.79 14.29
N LEU A 51 -11.26 2.52 12.98
CA LEU A 51 -12.13 1.53 12.34
C LEU A 51 -11.88 0.14 12.88
N ASN A 52 -12.89 -0.51 13.47
CA ASN A 52 -12.76 -1.90 13.86
C ASN A 52 -12.40 -2.77 12.63
N ILE A 53 -11.37 -3.61 12.76
CA ILE A 53 -10.86 -4.47 11.68
C ILE A 53 -11.95 -5.36 11.07
N ASP A 54 -12.98 -5.73 11.83
CA ASP A 54 -14.09 -6.56 11.36
C ASP A 54 -14.81 -5.97 10.13
N HIS A 55 -14.77 -4.65 9.94
CA HIS A 55 -15.33 -4.01 8.75
C HIS A 55 -14.52 -4.28 7.48
N LEU A 56 -13.22 -4.55 7.60
CA LEU A 56 -12.35 -4.95 6.48
C LEU A 56 -12.36 -6.45 6.23
N ASN A 57 -12.85 -7.25 7.20
CA ASN A 57 -12.89 -8.70 7.12
C ASN A 57 -14.11 -9.25 6.38
N ARG A 58 -15.19 -8.47 6.27
CA ARG A 58 -16.44 -8.95 5.68
C ARG A 58 -16.32 -9.13 4.18
N GLY A 59 -16.43 -10.38 3.74
CA GLY A 59 -16.50 -10.74 2.32
C GLY A 59 -15.13 -10.85 1.64
N VAL A 60 -14.03 -10.51 2.32
CA VAL A 60 -12.69 -10.44 1.71
C VAL A 60 -11.91 -11.71 2.00
N GLU A 61 -11.21 -12.18 0.98
CA GLU A 61 -10.18 -13.19 1.12
C GLU A 61 -8.78 -12.53 1.13
N GLY A 62 -7.89 -12.99 2.00
CA GLY A 62 -6.49 -12.52 2.06
C GLY A 62 -6.05 -12.03 3.44
N PRO A 63 -5.01 -11.19 3.53
CA PRO A 63 -4.39 -10.82 4.81
C PRO A 63 -5.35 -10.18 5.81
N PHE A 64 -6.32 -9.38 5.35
CA PHE A 64 -7.31 -8.78 6.24
C PHE A 64 -8.10 -9.85 6.97
N SER A 65 -8.58 -10.90 6.26
CA SER A 65 -9.36 -11.97 6.89
C SER A 65 -8.58 -12.84 7.88
N TRP A 66 -7.25 -12.73 7.93
CA TRP A 66 -6.43 -13.40 8.94
C TRP A 66 -6.44 -12.65 10.27
N ILE A 67 -6.70 -11.33 10.23
CA ILE A 67 -6.70 -10.44 11.39
C ILE A 67 -8.11 -10.42 11.97
N HIS A 68 -8.29 -10.84 13.22
CA HIS A 68 -9.61 -10.99 13.85
C HIS A 68 -9.81 -10.07 15.07
N GLU A 69 -8.82 -9.27 15.41
CA GLU A 69 -8.89 -8.29 16.50
C GLU A 69 -8.00 -7.09 16.15
N GLY A 70 -8.40 -5.91 16.62
CA GLY A 70 -7.66 -4.66 16.47
C GLY A 70 -8.45 -3.57 15.75
N ASN A 71 -7.85 -2.39 15.65
CA ASN A 71 -8.44 -1.23 14.98
C ASN A 71 -7.53 -0.73 13.87
N VAL A 72 -8.08 0.03 12.93
CA VAL A 72 -7.39 0.52 11.75
C VAL A 72 -7.62 2.01 11.58
N ASP A 73 -6.52 2.74 11.41
CA ASP A 73 -6.57 4.12 10.93
C ASP A 73 -6.19 4.14 9.45
N ILE A 74 -7.02 4.77 8.61
CA ILE A 74 -6.85 4.83 7.17
C ILE A 74 -6.74 6.29 6.76
N VAL A 75 -5.70 6.63 6.00
CA VAL A 75 -5.60 7.88 5.26
C VAL A 75 -5.44 7.54 3.78
N ALA A 76 -6.47 7.83 2.99
CA ALA A 76 -6.49 7.61 1.56
C ALA A 76 -6.49 8.95 0.82
N ASP A 77 -5.43 9.20 0.05
CA ASP A 77 -5.35 10.32 -0.89
C ASP A 77 -5.79 9.81 -2.28
N ILE A 78 -6.96 10.27 -2.74
CA ILE A 78 -7.61 9.84 -3.98
C ILE A 78 -7.43 10.92 -5.05
N MET A 79 -6.90 10.53 -6.20
CA MET A 79 -6.64 11.39 -7.35
C MET A 79 -7.63 11.05 -8.46
N PHE A 80 -8.52 12.00 -8.76
CA PHE A 80 -9.53 11.83 -9.79
C PHE A 80 -9.03 12.40 -11.12
N PRO A 81 -9.19 11.68 -12.24
CA PRO A 81 -8.77 12.14 -13.55
C PRO A 81 -9.60 13.34 -14.02
N ALA A 82 -9.05 14.14 -14.93
CA ALA A 82 -9.77 15.20 -15.64
C ALA A 82 -10.88 14.65 -16.55
N ASP A 83 -11.97 15.41 -16.69
CA ASP A 83 -13.10 15.03 -17.55
C ASP A 83 -12.86 15.34 -19.05
N GLN A 84 -11.70 15.90 -19.43
CA GLN A 84 -11.46 16.50 -20.75
C GLN A 84 -10.74 15.59 -21.76
N ASP A 85 -11.05 15.83 -23.04
CA ASP A 85 -10.83 15.04 -24.28
C ASP A 85 -9.46 14.34 -24.45
N GLY A 86 -9.45 13.29 -25.28
CA GLY A 86 -8.45 12.22 -25.47
C GLY A 86 -6.94 12.57 -25.57
N SER A 87 -6.54 13.84 -25.55
CA SER A 87 -5.16 14.26 -25.32
C SER A 87 -4.65 13.91 -23.90
N ILE A 88 -5.53 13.94 -22.89
CA ILE A 88 -5.17 13.59 -21.49
C ILE A 88 -5.10 12.07 -21.30
N ALA A 89 -5.87 11.29 -22.06
CA ALA A 89 -5.82 9.82 -22.02
C ALA A 89 -4.42 9.29 -22.35
N LYS A 90 -3.73 9.91 -23.31
CA LYS A 90 -2.33 9.57 -23.64
C LYS A 90 -1.35 9.91 -22.51
N VAL A 91 -1.54 11.05 -21.84
CA VAL A 91 -0.72 11.42 -20.67
C VAL A 91 -0.94 10.43 -19.52
N MET A 92 -2.17 9.96 -19.34
CA MET A 92 -2.52 8.96 -18.34
C MET A 92 -1.98 7.58 -18.67
N SER A 93 -2.01 7.15 -19.94
CA SER A 93 -1.38 5.89 -20.35
C SER A 93 0.13 5.92 -20.12
N ASP A 94 0.80 7.00 -20.53
CA ASP A 94 2.25 7.15 -20.31
C ASP A 94 2.59 7.20 -18.81
N PHE A 95 1.72 7.78 -17.98
CA PHE A 95 1.87 7.76 -16.52
C PHE A 95 1.68 6.36 -15.95
N TYR A 96 0.66 5.63 -16.40
CA TYR A 96 0.40 4.25 -16.01
C TYR A 96 1.57 3.34 -16.37
N ASP A 97 2.04 3.36 -17.61
CA ASP A 97 3.15 2.53 -18.08
C ASP A 97 4.44 2.81 -17.29
N ARG A 98 4.74 4.09 -16.99
CA ARG A 98 5.89 4.46 -16.14
C ARG A 98 5.72 4.02 -14.70
N MET A 99 4.50 4.08 -14.18
CA MET A 99 4.21 3.66 -12.83
C MET A 99 4.28 2.13 -12.69
N GLU A 100 3.71 1.38 -13.63
CA GLU A 100 3.86 -0.07 -13.71
C GLU A 100 5.33 -0.46 -13.79
N ALA A 101 6.12 0.23 -14.62
CA ALA A 101 7.57 0.01 -14.68
C ALA A 101 8.28 0.26 -13.32
N THR A 102 7.81 1.21 -12.52
CA THR A 102 8.38 1.52 -11.20
C THR A 102 7.93 0.52 -10.13
N VAL A 103 6.67 0.10 -10.20
CA VAL A 103 6.08 -0.90 -9.29
C VAL A 103 6.73 -2.27 -9.56
N ALA A 104 6.83 -2.69 -10.83
CA ALA A 104 7.53 -3.90 -11.28
C ALA A 104 9.00 -3.96 -10.86
N HIS A 105 9.68 -2.81 -10.71
CA HIS A 105 11.09 -2.77 -10.30
C HIS A 105 11.32 -3.19 -8.82
N ASN A 106 10.27 -3.25 -8.00
CA ASN A 106 10.30 -3.79 -6.64
C ASN A 106 9.80 -5.25 -6.54
N TYR A 107 9.30 -5.85 -7.63
CA TYR A 107 8.78 -7.23 -7.66
C TYR A 107 9.86 -8.32 -7.73
N LEU A 108 11.14 -7.93 -7.78
CA LEU A 108 12.21 -8.88 -8.04
C LEU A 108 12.87 -9.34 -6.74
N HIS A 109 12.17 -10.18 -5.96
CA HIS A 109 12.77 -11.28 -5.17
C HIS A 109 11.76 -12.03 -4.29
N THR A 110 10.74 -12.69 -4.85
CA THR A 110 10.31 -14.00 -4.33
C THR A 110 9.51 -14.79 -5.37
N THR A 111 10.24 -15.65 -6.09
CA THR A 111 9.85 -16.92 -6.74
C THR A 111 8.37 -17.15 -7.10
N HIS A 112 8.13 -17.22 -8.43
CA HIS A 112 7.29 -18.13 -9.24
C HIS A 112 6.80 -17.31 -10.45
N GLN A 113 7.53 -17.25 -11.56
CA GLN A 113 7.37 -18.19 -12.69
C GLN A 113 5.93 -18.70 -12.79
N HIS A 114 5.04 -17.82 -13.26
CA HIS A 114 3.84 -18.24 -13.95
C HIS A 114 3.98 -17.73 -15.38
N ASP A 115 3.94 -18.66 -16.33
CA ASP A 115 3.80 -18.40 -17.76
C ASP A 115 2.67 -17.39 -17.97
N THR A 116 3.02 -16.12 -18.16
CA THR A 116 2.29 -15.35 -19.16
C THR A 116 2.78 -15.91 -20.47
N SER A 117 2.04 -16.89 -21.00
CA SER A 117 2.13 -17.24 -22.39
C SER A 117 2.23 -15.92 -23.18
N ASP A 118 3.34 -15.81 -23.88
CA ASP A 118 3.66 -14.76 -24.83
C ASP A 118 2.66 -14.87 -25.99
N HIS A 119 1.40 -14.52 -25.72
CA HIS A 119 0.44 -14.20 -26.74
C HIS A 119 0.74 -12.77 -27.16
N HIS A 120 1.69 -12.68 -28.10
CA HIS A 120 1.54 -11.83 -29.26
C HIS A 120 0.22 -12.17 -29.98
N ASP A 121 -0.92 -12.02 -29.30
CA ASP A 121 -2.18 -11.87 -29.97
C ASP A 121 -2.12 -10.47 -30.57
N GLU A 122 -2.06 -10.46 -31.90
CA GLU A 122 -2.41 -9.32 -32.73
C GLU A 122 -3.71 -8.72 -32.15
N ARG A 123 -3.56 -7.71 -31.28
CA ARG A 123 -4.70 -6.97 -30.77
C ARG A 123 -5.35 -6.35 -31.99
N GLU A 124 -6.45 -6.95 -32.45
CA GLU A 124 -7.50 -6.21 -33.13
C GLU A 124 -7.64 -4.90 -32.35
N ILE A 125 -7.41 -3.78 -33.01
CA ILE A 125 -7.64 -2.45 -32.45
C ILE A 125 -9.16 -2.36 -32.26
N ARG A 126 -9.68 -2.99 -31.21
CA ARG A 126 -10.92 -2.57 -30.60
C ARG A 126 -10.60 -1.16 -30.11
N GLU A 127 -11.36 -0.20 -30.60
CA GLU A 127 -11.37 1.14 -30.04
C GLU A 127 -11.73 0.99 -28.55
N GLU A 128 -10.73 0.80 -27.69
CA GLU A 128 -10.90 0.87 -26.25
C GLU A 128 -11.50 2.26 -25.97
N ASN A 129 -12.69 2.25 -25.38
CA ASN A 129 -13.44 3.47 -25.08
C ASN A 129 -12.50 4.45 -24.35
N GLU A 130 -12.60 5.75 -24.64
CA GLU A 130 -11.77 6.75 -23.97
C GLU A 130 -11.90 6.70 -22.44
N GLU A 131 -13.02 6.19 -21.93
CA GLU A 131 -13.27 5.97 -20.51
C GLU A 131 -12.40 4.87 -19.88
N ASP A 132 -12.02 3.83 -20.64
CA ASP A 132 -11.15 2.74 -20.18
C ASP A 132 -9.70 3.19 -19.96
N LYS A 133 -9.32 4.35 -20.51
CA LYS A 133 -7.97 4.95 -20.37
C LYS A 133 -7.85 5.88 -19.17
N ARG A 134 -8.94 6.11 -18.44
CA ARG A 134 -8.95 6.96 -17.24
C ARG A 134 -8.71 6.11 -16.01
N PHE A 135 -7.78 6.56 -15.18
CA PHE A 135 -7.42 5.88 -13.93
C PHE A 135 -7.72 6.76 -12.73
N ILE A 136 -8.14 6.11 -11.64
CA ILE A 136 -8.15 6.65 -10.30
C ILE A 136 -6.91 6.11 -9.58
N VAL A 137 -6.15 6.99 -8.95
CA VAL A 137 -5.00 6.62 -8.13
C VAL A 137 -5.37 6.87 -6.67
N MET A 138 -5.14 5.87 -5.82
CA MET A 138 -5.40 5.93 -4.39
C MET A 138 -4.11 5.62 -3.65
N ASP A 139 -3.61 6.60 -2.91
CA ASP A 139 -2.50 6.45 -1.99
C ASP A 139 -3.05 6.17 -0.59
N LEU A 140 -2.95 4.92 -0.14
CA LEU A 140 -3.44 4.50 1.16
C LEU A 140 -2.30 4.35 2.16
N ARG A 141 -2.49 4.98 3.31
CA ARG A 141 -1.68 4.79 4.52
C ARG A 141 -2.59 4.19 5.58
N VAL A 142 -2.34 2.94 5.90
CA VAL A 142 -3.12 2.14 6.83
C VAL A 142 -2.27 1.87 8.07
N HIS A 143 -2.79 2.18 9.24
CA HIS A 143 -2.14 1.83 10.51
C HIS A 143 -2.99 0.77 11.19
N LEU A 144 -2.44 -0.44 11.30
CA LEU A 144 -3.07 -1.54 12.02
C LEU A 144 -2.65 -1.45 13.49
N ASN A 145 -3.57 -1.14 14.38
CA ASN A 145 -3.33 -0.92 15.81
C ASN A 145 -3.75 -2.14 16.63
N ASP A 146 -2.85 -2.61 17.49
CA ASP A 146 -3.08 -3.72 18.44
C ASP A 146 -3.70 -4.99 17.80
N VAL A 147 -3.29 -5.30 16.57
CA VAL A 147 -3.90 -6.37 15.78
C VAL A 147 -3.51 -7.79 16.21
N ARG A 148 -4.46 -8.72 16.11
CA ARG A 148 -4.23 -10.17 16.27
C ARG A 148 -4.62 -10.93 15.03
N ALA A 149 -3.75 -11.84 14.60
CA ALA A 149 -3.97 -12.67 13.42
C ALA A 149 -3.94 -14.17 13.74
N ALA A 150 -4.69 -14.94 12.96
CA ALA A 150 -4.70 -16.40 12.99
C ALA A 150 -4.41 -16.95 11.60
N VAL A 151 -3.83 -18.15 11.54
CA VAL A 151 -3.59 -18.83 10.28
C VAL A 151 -4.94 -19.26 9.68
N PRO A 152 -5.25 -18.90 8.42
CA PRO A 152 -6.48 -19.32 7.76
C PRO A 152 -6.54 -20.84 7.60
N ILE A 153 -7.74 -21.39 7.70
CA ILE A 153 -7.99 -22.85 7.55
C ILE A 153 -8.01 -23.25 6.07
N PHE A 154 -8.36 -22.33 5.16
CA PHE A 154 -8.45 -22.53 3.71
C PHE A 154 -7.83 -21.33 2.97
N THR A 155 -7.01 -21.60 1.96
CA THR A 155 -6.26 -20.57 1.19
C THR A 155 -6.19 -20.88 -0.31
N ARG A 156 -7.00 -21.83 -0.80
CA ARG A 156 -6.83 -22.39 -2.16
C ARG A 156 -7.33 -21.46 -3.27
N ASP A 157 -8.11 -20.45 -2.94
CA ASP A 157 -8.83 -19.64 -3.92
C ASP A 157 -8.11 -18.31 -4.25
N LEU A 158 -7.01 -18.01 -3.53
CA LEU A 158 -6.27 -16.76 -3.71
C LEU A 158 -5.05 -16.95 -4.62
N SER A 159 -5.14 -16.42 -5.85
CA SER A 159 -4.05 -16.50 -6.84
C SER A 159 -2.75 -15.80 -6.41
N TYR A 160 -2.81 -14.77 -5.57
CA TYR A 160 -1.64 -13.96 -5.18
C TYR A 160 -1.03 -14.38 -3.82
N VAL A 161 -1.65 -15.33 -3.10
CA VAL A 161 -1.17 -15.74 -1.78
C VAL A 161 -0.27 -16.97 -1.90
N ASN A 162 0.98 -16.82 -1.48
CA ASN A 162 1.90 -17.93 -1.33
C ASN A 162 1.75 -18.56 0.07
N ASN A 163 1.34 -19.82 0.12
CA ASN A 163 1.18 -20.60 1.35
C ASN A 163 2.44 -20.61 2.25
N ALA A 164 3.63 -20.44 1.68
CA ALA A 164 4.88 -20.38 2.44
C ALA A 164 4.99 -19.14 3.33
N LEU A 165 4.38 -18.00 2.94
CA LEU A 165 4.50 -16.73 3.66
C LEU A 165 3.39 -16.50 4.68
N ILE A 166 2.30 -17.28 4.64
CA ILE A 166 1.16 -17.12 5.55
C ILE A 166 1.59 -17.19 7.03
N ARG A 167 2.31 -18.25 7.42
CA ARG A 167 2.73 -18.41 8.83
C ARG A 167 3.72 -17.33 9.27
N PRO A 168 4.76 -16.98 8.48
CA PRO A 168 5.60 -15.82 8.76
C PRO A 168 4.82 -14.52 8.91
N ILE A 169 3.84 -14.23 8.04
CA ILE A 169 3.02 -13.02 8.11
C ILE A 169 2.20 -12.99 9.40
N VAL A 170 1.49 -14.07 9.71
CA VAL A 170 0.71 -14.16 10.96
C VAL A 170 1.61 -14.03 12.20
N ALA A 171 2.79 -14.64 12.18
CA ALA A 171 3.76 -14.51 13.27
C ALA A 171 4.28 -13.06 13.39
N TYR A 172 4.55 -12.40 12.27
CA TYR A 172 4.97 -11.00 12.23
C TYR A 172 3.90 -10.08 12.82
N ILE A 173 2.64 -10.21 12.37
CA ILE A 173 1.51 -9.43 12.88
C ILE A 173 1.43 -9.56 14.40
N ASN A 174 1.40 -10.79 14.91
CA ASN A 174 1.30 -11.07 16.34
C ASN A 174 2.54 -10.67 17.16
N SER A 175 3.69 -10.46 16.51
CA SER A 175 4.92 -10.03 17.18
C SER A 175 4.94 -8.52 17.47
N LYS A 176 4.19 -7.73 16.70
CA LYS A 176 4.10 -6.28 16.85
C LYS A 176 3.06 -5.94 17.93
N ARG A 177 3.41 -5.03 18.84
CA ARG A 177 2.59 -4.67 20.03
C ARG A 177 2.09 -3.24 20.06
N THR A 178 2.31 -2.47 19.00
CA THR A 178 1.89 -1.07 18.94
C THR A 178 1.04 -0.86 17.70
N PHE A 179 1.69 -0.75 16.54
CA PHE A 179 1.01 -0.64 15.27
C PHE A 179 1.89 -1.17 14.14
N ILE A 180 1.26 -1.50 13.02
CA ILE A 180 1.92 -1.88 11.78
C ILE A 180 1.53 -0.86 10.71
N PRO A 181 2.48 -0.03 10.22
CA PRO A 181 2.22 0.89 9.13
C PRO A 181 2.24 0.14 7.79
N ILE A 182 1.20 0.31 7.00
CA ILE A 182 1.08 -0.27 5.66
C ILE A 182 0.85 0.88 4.69
N ASN A 183 1.78 1.03 3.76
CA ASN A 183 1.70 2.02 2.69
C ASN A 183 1.49 1.27 1.38
N CYS A 184 0.39 1.55 0.71
CA CYS A 184 0.08 0.96 -0.59
C CYS A 184 -0.51 2.01 -1.52
N ARG A 185 -0.31 1.80 -2.82
CA ARG A 185 -0.89 2.60 -3.88
C ARG A 185 -1.73 1.67 -4.74
N VAL A 186 -3.01 1.97 -4.88
CA VAL A 186 -3.90 1.23 -5.77
C VAL A 186 -4.23 2.12 -6.96
N VAL A 187 -4.09 1.58 -8.16
CA VAL A 187 -4.47 2.24 -9.40
C VAL A 187 -5.49 1.40 -10.12
N LYS A 188 -6.61 2.03 -10.46
CA LYS A 188 -7.78 1.33 -10.98
C LYS A 188 -8.42 2.13 -12.09
N ARG A 189 -8.91 1.44 -13.12
CA ARG A 189 -9.66 2.10 -14.20
C ARG A 189 -10.96 2.68 -13.66
N VAL A 190 -11.37 3.83 -14.17
CA VAL A 190 -12.66 4.43 -13.82
C VAL A 190 -13.80 3.49 -14.18
N SER A 191 -13.73 2.82 -15.34
CA SER A 191 -14.75 1.88 -15.81
C SER A 191 -14.92 0.65 -14.91
N GLU A 192 -13.92 0.29 -14.09
CA GLU A 192 -14.05 -0.80 -13.12
C GLU A 192 -14.93 -0.44 -11.91
N PHE A 193 -15.29 0.84 -11.75
CA PHE A 193 -16.28 1.26 -10.76
C PHE A 193 -17.71 1.30 -11.32
N ASP A 194 -17.90 1.12 -12.64
CA ASP A 194 -19.22 1.22 -13.25
C ASP A 194 -20.13 0.07 -12.82
N GLY A 195 -21.27 0.41 -12.20
CA GLY A 195 -22.21 -0.55 -11.64
C GLY A 195 -21.85 -1.06 -10.24
N SER A 196 -20.70 -0.67 -9.69
CA SER A 196 -20.35 -0.94 -8.30
C SER A 196 -21.06 0.03 -7.34
N TRP A 197 -21.55 -0.49 -6.22
CA TRP A 197 -22.19 0.26 -5.14
C TRP A 197 -21.31 0.32 -3.89
N THR A 198 -20.34 -0.58 -3.76
CA THR A 198 -19.45 -0.71 -2.61
C THR A 198 -17.98 -0.84 -3.08
N VAL A 199 -17.05 -0.81 -2.12
CA VAL A 199 -15.63 -1.07 -2.39
C VAL A 199 -15.33 -2.55 -2.67
N PHE A 200 -16.28 -3.42 -2.34
CA PHE A 200 -16.14 -4.86 -2.49
C PHE A 200 -16.45 -5.30 -3.93
N ASP A 201 -17.61 -4.91 -4.46
CA ASP A 201 -18.04 -5.21 -5.83
C ASP A 201 -17.24 -4.46 -6.89
N SER A 202 -16.58 -3.35 -6.55
CA SER A 202 -15.60 -2.74 -7.45
C SER A 202 -14.29 -3.55 -7.56
N GLY A 203 -14.06 -4.56 -6.70
CA GLY A 203 -12.77 -5.27 -6.62
C GLY A 203 -11.62 -4.45 -6.02
N LEU A 204 -11.91 -3.23 -5.52
CA LEU A 204 -10.90 -2.37 -4.89
C LEU A 204 -10.33 -3.03 -3.62
N LEU A 205 -11.17 -3.74 -2.88
CA LEU A 205 -10.75 -4.40 -1.65
C LEU A 205 -9.81 -5.59 -1.91
N ASP A 206 -9.96 -6.28 -3.04
CA ASP A 206 -9.03 -7.34 -3.48
C ASP A 206 -7.66 -6.76 -3.87
N ASP A 207 -7.67 -5.64 -4.61
CA ASP A 207 -6.44 -4.90 -4.94
C ASP A 207 -5.72 -4.44 -3.68
N LEU A 208 -6.46 -3.90 -2.71
CA LEU A 208 -5.92 -3.50 -1.42
C LEU A 208 -5.38 -4.70 -0.62
N SER A 209 -6.09 -5.82 -0.61
CA SER A 209 -5.70 -7.06 0.08
C SER A 209 -4.38 -7.61 -0.46
N ARG A 210 -4.22 -7.60 -1.79
CA ARG A 210 -2.99 -7.97 -2.49
C ARG A 210 -1.81 -7.05 -2.14
N GLU A 211 -1.99 -5.74 -2.23
CA GLU A 211 -0.93 -4.78 -1.85
C GLU A 211 -0.53 -4.90 -0.38
N THR A 212 -1.51 -5.15 0.49
CA THR A 212 -1.30 -5.40 1.92
C THR A 212 -0.48 -6.67 2.15
N TYR A 213 -0.78 -7.74 1.40
CA TYR A 213 -0.01 -9.00 1.45
C TYR A 213 1.45 -8.76 1.08
N GLU A 214 1.69 -8.02 0.01
CA GLU A 214 3.04 -7.69 -0.43
C GLU A 214 3.79 -6.80 0.57
N ALA A 215 3.11 -5.82 1.16
CA ALA A 215 3.67 -4.99 2.20
C ALA A 215 4.13 -5.84 3.39
N PHE A 216 3.31 -6.79 3.85
CA PHE A 216 3.71 -7.73 4.90
C PHE A 216 4.89 -8.61 4.48
N ALA A 217 4.89 -9.13 3.25
CA ALA A 217 5.98 -9.94 2.73
C ALA A 217 7.32 -9.18 2.76
N ARG A 218 7.33 -7.92 2.32
CA ARG A 218 8.50 -7.03 2.38
C ARG A 218 8.94 -6.77 3.83
N ASP A 219 8.00 -6.44 4.70
CA ASP A 219 8.27 -6.13 6.11
C ASP A 219 8.94 -7.28 6.87
N ILE A 220 8.54 -8.52 6.61
CA ILE A 220 9.13 -9.72 7.24
C ILE A 220 10.59 -9.91 6.84
N VAL A 221 10.90 -9.70 5.56
CA VAL A 221 12.27 -9.79 5.04
C VAL A 221 13.14 -8.71 5.70
N ASP A 222 12.61 -7.49 5.80
CA ASP A 222 13.30 -6.35 6.40
C ASP A 222 13.51 -6.50 7.91
N ASP A 223 12.53 -7.00 8.66
CA ASP A 223 12.64 -7.22 10.11
C ASP A 223 13.74 -8.25 10.44
N GLY A 224 13.82 -9.32 9.65
CA GLY A 224 14.90 -10.30 9.72
C GLY A 224 16.27 -9.69 9.40
N ALA A 225 16.35 -8.85 8.36
CA ALA A 225 17.58 -8.16 7.98
C ALA A 225 18.04 -7.15 9.06
N ARG A 226 17.11 -6.38 9.63
CA ARG A 226 17.38 -5.41 10.72
C ARG A 226 17.92 -6.10 11.96
N THR A 227 17.29 -7.20 12.38
CA THR A 227 17.73 -7.95 13.57
C THR A 227 19.14 -8.53 13.38
N ARG A 228 19.47 -9.01 12.17
CA ARG A 228 20.83 -9.46 11.84
C ARG A 228 21.85 -8.31 11.84
N ARG A 229 21.49 -7.15 11.29
CA ARG A 229 22.34 -5.95 11.31
C ARG A 229 22.59 -5.47 12.74
N LEU A 230 21.57 -5.43 13.59
CA LEU A 230 21.71 -5.06 15.00
C LEU A 230 22.64 -6.01 15.76
N LYS A 231 22.55 -7.32 15.54
CA LYS A 231 23.48 -8.28 16.15
C LYS A 231 24.93 -8.08 15.70
N LYS A 232 25.15 -7.81 14.40
CA LYS A 232 26.49 -7.53 13.86
C LYS A 232 27.06 -6.23 14.44
N VAL A 233 26.30 -5.13 14.38
CA VAL A 233 26.72 -3.83 14.89
C VAL A 233 26.90 -3.86 16.41
N GLY A 234 26.05 -4.59 17.14
CA GLY A 234 26.19 -4.82 18.57
C GLY A 234 27.51 -5.52 18.92
N LEU A 235 27.90 -6.55 18.18
CA LEU A 235 29.17 -7.24 18.41
C LEU A 235 30.37 -6.31 18.17
N TRP A 236 30.33 -5.53 17.08
CA TRP A 236 31.39 -4.57 16.74
C TRP A 236 31.51 -3.44 17.77
N THR A 237 30.39 -2.90 18.25
CA THR A 237 30.38 -1.84 19.27
C THR A 237 30.89 -2.34 20.62
N ILE A 238 30.53 -3.56 21.04
CA ILE A 238 31.07 -4.20 22.25
C ILE A 238 32.58 -4.41 22.12
N GLN A 239 33.06 -4.90 20.96
CA GLN A 239 34.48 -5.12 20.72
C GLN A 239 35.28 -3.80 20.79
N LEU A 240 34.74 -2.73 20.20
CA LEU A 240 35.36 -1.41 20.23
C LEU A 240 35.38 -0.82 21.65
N ALA A 241 34.30 -0.97 22.42
CA ALA A 241 34.24 -0.55 23.82
C ALA A 241 35.23 -1.33 24.71
N ALA A 242 35.37 -2.65 24.49
CA ALA A 242 36.34 -3.47 25.20
C ALA A 242 37.78 -3.03 24.90
N GLN A 243 38.11 -2.77 23.63
CA GLN A 243 39.43 -2.24 23.24
C GLN A 243 39.70 -0.87 23.86
N ALA A 244 38.71 0.03 23.88
CA ALA A 244 38.84 1.34 24.52
C ALA A 244 39.07 1.22 26.03
N LEU A 245 38.39 0.29 26.72
CA LEU A 245 38.63 -0.02 28.13
C LEU A 245 40.05 -0.52 28.40
N PHE A 246 40.57 -1.44 27.57
CA PHE A 246 41.94 -1.93 27.71
C PHE A 246 42.99 -0.84 27.48
N ILE A 247 42.79 0.03 26.49
CA ILE A 247 43.67 1.18 26.25
C ILE A 247 43.61 2.16 27.42
N GLY A 248 42.42 2.43 27.95
CA GLY A 248 42.22 3.31 29.10
C GLY A 248 42.90 2.78 30.38
N LEU A 249 42.81 1.47 30.64
CA LEU A 249 43.49 0.82 31.77
C LEU A 249 45.01 0.73 31.57
N ALA A 250 45.48 0.50 30.34
CA ALA A 250 46.91 0.47 30.03
C ALA A 250 47.57 1.85 30.17
N GLY A 251 46.83 2.93 29.89
CA GLY A 251 47.29 4.31 30.10
C GLY A 251 47.38 4.73 31.58
N GLN A 252 46.85 3.94 32.51
CA GLN A 252 46.85 4.21 33.95
C GLN A 252 47.94 3.45 34.72
N LEU A 253 48.75 2.64 34.03
CA LEU A 253 49.81 1.78 34.57
C LEU A 253 51.25 2.24 34.21
N VAL A 254 51.42 3.49 33.75
CA VAL A 254 52.72 4.14 33.51
C VAL A 254 52.85 5.39 34.37
#